data_AF-G5QRI6-F1
#
_entry.id   AF-G5QRI6-F1
#
_cell.length_a   1.000
_cell.length_b   1.000
_cell.length_c   1.000
_cell.angle_alpha   90.00
_cell.angle_beta   90.00
_cell.angle_gamma   90.00
#
_symmetry.space_group_name_H-M   'P 1'
#
loop_
_entity.id
_entity.type
_entity.pdbx_description
1 polymer ?
#
loop_
_entity_poly.entity_id
_entity_poly.type
_entity_poly.pdbx_seq_one_letter_code
_entity_poly.pdbx_strand_id
1 'polypeptide(L)' 'RGAKIGAGSVVLQPVPPHTTAAGVPARIVGKPGSDKPSMDMDQHFNGLHHTFEYGDGI' A
#
# COMPACT_ATOMS: atom_id res chain seq x y z
N ARG A 1 -10.12 -6.46 -7.08
CA ARG A 1 -9.29 -6.33 -8.31
C ARG A 1 -8.73 -4.91 -8.36
N GLY A 2 -7.55 -4.69 -8.96
CA GLY A 2 -6.94 -3.36 -9.05
C GLY A 2 -6.42 -2.78 -7.72
N ALA A 3 -6.12 -3.62 -6.72
CA ALA A 3 -5.53 -3.14 -5.46
C ALA A 3 -4.01 -2.97 -5.58
N LYS A 4 -3.42 -2.12 -4.75
CA LYS A 4 -1.97 -1.89 -4.64
C LYS A 4 -1.50 -2.29 -3.24
N ILE A 5 -0.46 -3.12 -3.13
CA ILE A 5 0.16 -3.46 -1.86
C ILE A 5 1.54 -2.82 -1.81
N GLY A 6 1.81 -2.03 -0.77
CA GLY A 6 3.12 -1.44 -0.55
C GLY A 6 4.19 -2.50 -0.28
N ALA A 7 5.41 -2.27 -0.75
CA ALA A 7 6.55 -3.15 -0.47
C ALA A 7 6.74 -3.35 1.04
N GLY A 8 7.16 -4.56 1.45
CA GLY A 8 7.41 -4.90 2.86
C GLY A 8 6.16 -5.04 3.74
N SER A 9 4.96 -5.02 3.17
CA SER A 9 3.71 -5.10 3.96
C SER A 9 3.38 -6.53 4.39
N VAL A 10 2.81 -6.67 5.58
CA VAL A 10 2.26 -7.95 6.07
C VAL A 10 0.73 -7.85 6.10
N VAL A 11 0.09 -8.43 5.10
CA VAL A 11 -1.37 -8.36 4.91
C VAL A 11 -2.04 -9.53 5.64
N LEU A 12 -2.72 -9.22 6.73
CA LEU A 12 -3.41 -10.21 7.57
C LEU A 12 -4.94 -10.22 7.36
N GLN A 13 -5.48 -9.27 6.59
CA GLN A 13 -6.92 -9.09 6.37
C GLN A 13 -7.21 -8.87 4.88
N PRO A 14 -8.40 -9.23 4.37
CA PRO A 14 -8.78 -8.99 2.98
C PRO A 14 -8.68 -7.51 2.59
N VAL A 15 -8.11 -7.25 1.41
CA VAL A 15 -7.98 -5.89 0.84
C VAL A 15 -9.09 -5.67 -0.18
N PRO A 16 -9.92 -4.62 -0.05
CA PRO A 16 -10.97 -4.31 -1.01
C PRO A 16 -10.44 -4.08 -2.44
N PRO A 17 -11.30 -4.20 -3.47
CA PRO A 17 -10.96 -3.75 -4.82
C PRO A 17 -10.54 -2.26 -4.85
N HIS A 18 -9.58 -1.92 -5.72
CA HIS A 18 -9.13 -0.53 -5.94
C HIS A 18 -8.73 0.25 -4.68
N THR A 19 -8.05 -0.41 -3.74
CA THR A 19 -7.45 0.23 -2.56
C THR A 19 -5.95 0.01 -2.48
N THR A 20 -5.25 0.94 -1.83
CA THR A 20 -3.83 0.81 -1.48
C THR A 20 -3.71 0.41 -0.02
N ALA A 21 -2.98 -0.68 0.27
CA ALA A 21 -2.69 -1.12 1.63
C ALA A 21 -1.18 -1.18 1.87
N ALA A 22 -0.72 -0.74 3.04
CA ALA A 22 0.69 -0.78 3.41
C ALA A 22 0.92 -0.95 4.93
N GLY A 23 2.09 -1.48 5.31
CA GLY A 23 2.56 -1.57 6.69
C GLY A 23 2.57 -2.98 7.32
N VAL A 24 2.97 -3.06 8.59
CA VAL A 24 3.05 -4.30 9.39
C VAL A 24 2.34 -4.09 10.74
N PRO A 25 1.11 -4.61 10.94
CA PRO A 25 0.24 -5.19 9.93
C PRO A 25 -0.28 -4.14 8.94
N ALA A 26 -0.59 -4.56 7.72
CA ALA A 26 -1.01 -3.66 6.65
C ALA A 26 -2.37 -3.02 6.95
N ARG A 27 -2.49 -1.72 6.66
CA ARG A 27 -3.74 -0.94 6.75
C ARG A 27 -4.06 -0.29 5.41
N ILE A 28 -5.33 0.03 5.17
CA ILE A 28 -5.73 0.81 3.99
C ILE A 28 -5.17 2.22 4.15
N VAL A 29 -4.29 2.62 3.23
CA VAL A 29 -3.61 3.92 3.23
C VAL A 29 -4.10 4.84 2.11
N GLY A 30 -4.93 4.35 1.19
CA GLY A 30 -5.52 5.16 0.13
C GLY A 30 -6.08 4.35 -1.03
N LYS A 31 -6.00 4.93 -2.24
CA LYS A 31 -6.39 4.31 -3.51
C LYS A 31 -5.23 4.38 -4.51
N PRO A 32 -5.10 3.40 -5.42
CA PRO A 32 -4.12 3.47 -6.49
C PRO A 32 -4.46 4.60 -7.47
N GLY A 33 -3.45 5.19 -8.10
CA GLY A 33 -3.62 6.25 -9.10
C GLY A 33 -4.18 5.77 -10.46
N SER A 34 -4.36 4.46 -10.63
CA SER A 34 -4.87 3.84 -11.85
C SER A 34 -5.73 2.61 -11.58
N ASP A 35 -6.48 2.18 -12.58
CA ASP A 35 -7.34 0.99 -12.52
C ASP A 35 -6.54 -0.32 -12.45
N LYS A 36 -5.35 -0.32 -13.05
CA LYS A 36 -4.47 -1.49 -13.14
C LYS A 36 -3.07 -1.09 -12.62
N PRO A 37 -2.88 -0.98 -11.29
CA PRO A 37 -1.60 -0.56 -10.72
C PRO A 37 -0.43 -1.48 -11.10
N SER A 38 -0.71 -2.72 -11.52
CA SER A 38 0.27 -3.66 -12.06
C SER A 38 0.82 -3.30 -13.45
N MET A 39 0.22 -2.36 -14.18
CA MET A 39 0.73 -1.90 -15.48
C MET A 39 1.64 -0.70 -15.31
N ASP A 40 1.30 0.21 -14.39
CA ASP A 40 2.05 1.45 -14.17
C ASP A 40 3.22 1.27 -13.20
N MET A 41 3.16 0.25 -12.34
CA MET A 41 4.22 -0.12 -11.39
C MET A 41 4.64 0.98 -10.43
N ASP A 42 3.78 1.98 -10.22
CA ASP A 42 3.98 3.05 -9.24
C ASP A 42 4.05 2.48 -7.82
N GLN A 43 5.23 2.55 -7.21
CA GLN A 43 5.50 2.05 -5.86
C GLN A 43 5.13 3.05 -4.76
N HIS A 44 4.81 4.30 -5.11
CA HIS A 44 4.43 5.28 -4.10
C HIS A 44 3.04 4.95 -3.53
N PHE A 45 2.96 5.09 -2.21
CA PHE A 45 1.70 5.12 -1.48
C PHE A 45 1.78 6.26 -0.47
N ASN A 46 0.96 7.29 -0.68
CA ASN A 46 0.87 8.39 0.27
C ASN A 46 0.03 7.94 1.46
N GLY A 47 0.68 7.28 2.43
CA GLY A 47 0.06 7.13 3.74
C GLY A 47 -0.15 8.51 4.35
N LEU A 48 -1.40 8.87 4.66
CA LEU A 48 -1.75 10.06 5.45
C LEU A 48 -1.22 10.00 6.91
N HIS A 49 -0.25 9.13 7.19
CA HIS A 49 0.35 8.98 8.50
C HIS A 49 1.87 8.84 8.34
N HIS A 50 2.58 9.89 8.76
CA HIS A 50 4.03 9.99 8.91
C HIS A 50 4.59 9.02 9.97
N THR A 51 4.22 7.73 9.94
CA THR A 51 4.75 6.71 10.87
C THR A 51 5.87 5.87 10.26
N PHE A 52 6.17 6.04 8.97
CA PHE A 52 7.38 5.46 8.38
C PHE A 52 8.46 6.54 8.38
N GLU A 53 8.93 6.90 9.58
CA GLU A 53 10.21 7.58 9.68
C GLU A 53 11.29 6.65 9.11
N TYR A 54 11.99 7.21 8.15
CA TYR A 54 13.19 6.76 7.48
C TYR A 54 14.14 5.95 8.38
N GLY A 55 13.98 4.62 8.48
CA GLY A 55 15.08 3.76 8.93
C GLY A 55 14.85 2.66 9.98
N ASP A 56 13.63 2.33 10.41
CA ASP A 56 13.44 1.28 11.43
C ASP A 56 13.37 -0.16 10.88
N GLY A 57 14.26 -0.49 9.94
CA GLY A 57 14.65 -1.88 9.67
C GLY A 57 13.76 -2.68 8.70
N ILE A 58 14.13 -2.63 7.42
CA ILE A 58 14.34 -3.84 6.61
C ILE A 58 15.85 -4.04 6.43
#